data_AF-A0A958U4S1-F1
#
_entry.id   AF-A0A958U4S1-F1
#
_cell.length_a   1.000
_cell.length_b   1.000
_cell.length_c   1.000
_cell.angle_alpha   90.00
_cell.angle_beta   90.00
_cell.angle_gamma   90.00
#
_symmetry.space_group_name_H-M   'P 1'
#
loop_
_entity.id
_entity.type
_entity.pdbx_description
1 polymer ?
#
loop_
_entity_poly.entity_id
_entity_poly.type
_entity_poly.pdbx_seq_one_letter_code
_entity_poly.pdbx_strand_id
1 'polypeptide(L)'
;NVFLKNYSGSGNPYTSLDVSANYDLEFLQSNFGNLTAIDVSKNINLKYLYLQGNFLTTLDITQNPNLEGVILDDNNLTSLDFSQNPGIYRIYARNNLFETLDVSNNPLLATLDLKWNDELTYLNLKSGNNTNLNISGVGQTCNFEELPILETVCLDDVNSPLALFIEAQAGHPITFTENCPLSIEDVTNNQVVLYPNPVKKFLSIQSQNPISEIEIHTISGKKVLYLKELDLTFQVDMSKFSTGLYLVTTKTTAGSSQTYKILKL
;
A
#
# COMPACT_ATOMS: atom_id res chain seq x y z
N ASN A 1 -29.68 -9.33 7.99
CA ASN A 1 -30.45 -8.81 9.16
C ASN A 1 -29.99 -7.38 9.37
N VAL A 2 -30.84 -6.39 9.04
CA VAL A 2 -30.46 -4.98 8.77
C VAL A 2 -29.94 -4.23 10.01
N PHE A 3 -30.09 -4.81 11.21
CA PHE A 3 -29.75 -4.18 12.50
C PHE A 3 -28.57 -4.83 13.25
N LEU A 4 -27.75 -5.67 12.59
CA LEU A 4 -26.58 -6.23 13.27
C LEU A 4 -25.57 -5.12 13.56
N LYS A 5 -25.34 -4.85 14.85
CA LYS A 5 -24.26 -3.98 15.34
C LYS A 5 -22.92 -4.70 15.48
N ASN A 6 -22.98 -6.00 15.76
CA ASN A 6 -21.83 -6.88 15.92
C ASN A 6 -22.05 -8.15 15.09
N TYR A 7 -21.09 -8.52 14.24
CA TYR A 7 -21.01 -9.83 13.61
C TYR A 7 -19.75 -10.54 14.09
N SER A 8 -19.86 -11.81 14.52
CA SER A 8 -18.73 -12.66 14.87
C SER A 8 -18.93 -14.06 14.29
N GLY A 9 -18.22 -14.38 13.23
CA GLY A 9 -18.05 -15.74 12.71
C GLY A 9 -16.58 -16.12 12.75
N SER A 10 -16.23 -17.30 13.26
CA SER A 10 -14.88 -17.86 13.12
C SER A 10 -14.94 -19.25 12.50
N GLY A 11 -13.98 -19.62 11.65
CA GLY A 11 -13.94 -20.96 11.06
C GLY A 11 -15.02 -21.23 10.01
N ASN A 12 -15.66 -20.19 9.46
CA ASN A 12 -16.71 -20.37 8.47
C ASN A 12 -16.07 -20.55 7.08
N PRO A 13 -16.43 -21.60 6.31
CA PRO A 13 -15.77 -21.91 5.03
C PRO A 13 -16.14 -20.94 3.89
N TYR A 14 -16.81 -19.82 4.20
CA TYR A 14 -17.32 -18.89 3.21
C TYR A 14 -16.17 -18.15 2.52
N THR A 15 -16.26 -18.09 1.19
CA THR A 15 -15.37 -17.29 0.35
C THR A 15 -15.87 -15.85 0.17
N SER A 16 -17.10 -15.55 0.62
CA SER A 16 -17.70 -14.22 0.57
C SER A 16 -18.59 -13.98 1.79
N LEU A 17 -18.67 -12.72 2.21
CA LEU A 17 -19.52 -12.24 3.28
C LEU A 17 -20.14 -10.92 2.84
N ASP A 18 -21.47 -10.85 2.79
CA ASP A 18 -22.21 -9.63 2.45
C ASP A 18 -22.69 -8.92 3.72
N VAL A 19 -22.13 -7.74 3.97
CA VAL A 19 -22.49 -6.83 5.07
C VAL A 19 -23.08 -5.51 4.56
N SER A 20 -23.43 -5.42 3.27
CA SER A 20 -23.87 -4.19 2.61
C SER A 20 -25.18 -3.61 3.18
N ALA A 21 -26.02 -4.47 3.77
CA ALA A 21 -27.28 -4.08 4.41
C ALA A 21 -27.12 -3.72 5.90
N ASN A 22 -25.90 -3.72 6.45
CA ASN A 22 -25.61 -3.53 7.87
C ASN A 22 -25.06 -2.14 8.18
N TYR A 23 -25.84 -1.10 7.89
CA TYR A 23 -25.42 0.31 8.04
C TYR A 23 -25.03 0.71 9.47
N ASP A 24 -25.60 0.04 10.48
CA ASP A 24 -25.33 0.28 11.91
C ASP A 24 -24.21 -0.61 12.48
N LEU A 25 -23.48 -1.34 11.62
CA LEU A 25 -22.41 -2.24 12.07
C LEU A 25 -21.25 -1.44 12.68
N GLU A 26 -20.96 -1.69 13.96
CA GLU A 26 -19.84 -1.07 14.70
C GLU A 26 -18.67 -2.06 14.87
N PHE A 27 -18.95 -3.37 14.85
CA PHE A 27 -17.96 -4.42 15.01
C PHE A 27 -18.17 -5.54 14.01
N LEU A 28 -17.13 -5.86 13.24
CA LEU A 28 -17.13 -6.96 12.29
C LEU A 28 -15.95 -7.89 12.58
N GLN A 29 -16.26 -9.14 12.93
CA GLN A 29 -15.29 -10.21 13.08
C GLN A 29 -15.64 -11.40 12.19
N SER A 30 -14.72 -11.74 11.28
CA SER A 30 -14.80 -12.90 10.41
C SER A 30 -13.44 -13.61 10.29
N ASN A 31 -12.89 -14.02 11.43
CA ASN A 31 -11.55 -14.61 11.51
C ASN A 31 -11.51 -16.08 11.04
N PHE A 32 -10.34 -16.54 10.58
CA PHE A 32 -10.06 -17.93 10.22
C PHE A 32 -11.07 -18.48 9.21
N GLY A 33 -11.25 -17.75 8.11
CA GLY A 33 -12.18 -18.09 7.03
C GLY A 33 -11.46 -18.32 5.72
N ASN A 34 -12.22 -18.25 4.62
CA ASN A 34 -11.68 -18.35 3.25
C ASN A 34 -11.94 -17.07 2.45
N LEU A 35 -12.12 -15.91 3.11
CA LEU A 35 -12.45 -14.67 2.42
C LEU A 35 -11.29 -14.23 1.53
N THR A 36 -11.58 -13.98 0.26
CA THR A 36 -10.62 -13.38 -0.69
C THR A 36 -10.92 -11.90 -0.94
N ALA A 37 -12.13 -11.46 -0.62
CA ALA A 37 -12.56 -10.06 -0.66
C ALA A 37 -13.70 -9.82 0.34
N ILE A 38 -13.86 -8.57 0.76
CA ILE A 38 -14.99 -8.09 1.54
C ILE A 38 -15.25 -6.61 1.21
N ASP A 39 -16.51 -6.24 1.04
CA ASP A 39 -16.93 -4.85 0.86
C ASP A 39 -17.52 -4.32 2.18
N VAL A 40 -16.80 -3.39 2.81
CA VAL A 40 -17.22 -2.69 4.04
C VAL A 40 -17.62 -1.24 3.79
N SER A 41 -17.75 -0.82 2.52
CA SER A 41 -17.99 0.59 2.14
C SER A 41 -19.30 1.17 2.64
N LYS A 42 -20.27 0.31 2.99
CA LYS A 42 -21.57 0.72 3.54
C LYS A 42 -21.60 0.76 5.07
N ASN A 43 -20.57 0.23 5.73
CA ASN A 43 -20.50 0.13 7.19
C ASN A 43 -19.76 1.35 7.77
N ILE A 44 -20.27 2.55 7.53
CA ILE A 44 -19.62 3.81 7.91
C ILE A 44 -19.42 3.99 9.42
N ASN A 45 -20.18 3.25 10.23
CA ASN A 45 -20.11 3.26 11.70
C ASN A 45 -19.10 2.24 12.27
N LEU A 46 -18.39 1.51 11.41
CA LEU A 46 -17.48 0.45 11.83
C LEU A 46 -16.30 1.01 12.64
N LYS A 47 -16.11 0.49 13.85
CA LYS A 47 -15.02 0.84 14.77
C LYS A 47 -13.95 -0.23 14.83
N TYR A 48 -14.34 -1.50 14.73
CA TYR A 48 -13.43 -2.64 14.80
C TYR A 48 -13.66 -3.61 13.65
N LEU A 49 -12.57 -3.94 12.94
CA LEU A 49 -12.57 -4.86 11.80
C LEU A 49 -11.54 -5.97 12.00
N TYR A 50 -12.01 -7.17 12.30
CA TYR A 50 -11.19 -8.35 12.55
C TYR A 50 -11.41 -9.37 11.44
N LEU A 51 -10.39 -9.56 10.61
CA LEU A 51 -10.37 -10.43 9.44
C LEU A 51 -9.14 -11.34 9.44
N GLN A 52 -8.61 -11.67 10.62
CA GLN A 52 -7.41 -12.51 10.78
C GLN A 52 -7.59 -13.85 10.08
N GLY A 53 -6.54 -14.39 9.45
CA GLY A 53 -6.54 -15.76 8.92
C GLY A 53 -7.52 -15.93 7.75
N ASN A 54 -7.42 -15.05 6.76
CA ASN A 54 -8.16 -15.13 5.50
C ASN A 54 -7.14 -15.07 4.33
N PHE A 55 -7.63 -14.90 3.11
CA PHE A 55 -6.81 -14.84 1.90
C PHE A 55 -7.01 -13.50 1.15
N LEU A 56 -7.20 -12.41 1.90
CA LEU A 56 -7.41 -11.09 1.33
C LEU A 56 -6.14 -10.62 0.63
N THR A 57 -6.26 -10.26 -0.64
CA THR A 57 -5.17 -9.60 -1.40
C THR A 57 -5.36 -8.10 -1.49
N THR A 58 -6.58 -7.62 -1.27
CA THR A 58 -6.96 -6.22 -1.25
C THR A 58 -8.01 -5.99 -0.18
N LEU A 59 -8.02 -4.79 0.40
CA LEU A 59 -9.04 -4.34 1.34
C LEU A 59 -9.14 -2.82 1.22
N ASP A 60 -10.35 -2.30 1.04
CA ASP A 60 -10.62 -0.85 1.07
C ASP A 60 -11.36 -0.50 2.36
N ILE A 61 -10.72 0.33 3.18
CA ILE A 61 -11.27 0.88 4.43
C ILE A 61 -11.43 2.39 4.38
N THR A 62 -11.25 3.02 3.22
CA THR A 62 -11.28 4.47 3.06
C THR A 62 -12.65 5.08 3.35
N GLN A 63 -13.70 4.26 3.29
CA GLN A 63 -15.08 4.66 3.60
C GLN A 63 -15.48 4.40 5.06
N ASN A 64 -14.53 4.02 5.93
CA ASN A 64 -14.79 3.69 7.34
C ASN A 64 -14.05 4.66 8.29
N PRO A 65 -14.43 5.95 8.31
CA PRO A 65 -13.69 6.99 9.04
C PRO A 65 -13.68 6.83 10.57
N ASN A 66 -14.61 6.01 11.09
CA ASN A 66 -14.74 5.74 12.52
C ASN A 66 -13.91 4.53 12.99
N LEU A 67 -13.09 3.93 12.13
CA LEU A 67 -12.23 2.81 12.53
C LEU A 67 -11.25 3.22 13.62
N GLU A 68 -11.19 2.40 14.65
CA GLU A 68 -10.34 2.55 15.83
C GLU A 68 -9.30 1.43 15.90
N GLY A 69 -9.65 0.22 15.46
CA GLY A 69 -8.74 -0.92 15.47
C GLY A 69 -9.00 -1.95 14.38
N VAL A 70 -7.93 -2.46 13.79
CA VAL A 70 -7.96 -3.54 12.79
C VAL A 70 -7.10 -4.72 13.21
N ILE A 71 -7.58 -5.93 12.93
CA ILE A 71 -6.80 -7.17 13.02
C ILE A 71 -6.87 -7.86 11.67
N LEU A 72 -5.75 -7.83 10.95
CA LEU A 72 -5.57 -8.32 9.59
C LEU A 72 -4.45 -9.37 9.49
N ASP A 73 -3.98 -9.86 10.64
CA ASP A 73 -2.99 -10.93 10.74
C ASP A 73 -3.30 -12.08 9.77
N ASP A 74 -2.27 -12.67 9.17
CA ASP A 74 -2.38 -13.86 8.31
C ASP A 74 -3.33 -13.63 7.12
N ASN A 75 -2.94 -12.71 6.22
CA ASN A 75 -3.59 -12.42 4.95
C ASN A 75 -2.52 -12.23 3.85
N ASN A 76 -2.92 -11.85 2.64
CA ASN A 76 -2.01 -11.66 1.49
C ASN A 76 -2.02 -10.18 1.02
N LEU A 77 -2.22 -9.22 1.93
CA LEU A 77 -2.30 -7.80 1.58
C LEU A 77 -0.93 -7.27 1.19
N THR A 78 -0.84 -6.57 0.05
CA THR A 78 0.40 -5.92 -0.41
C THR A 78 0.45 -4.43 -0.12
N SER A 79 -0.72 -3.83 0.13
CA SER A 79 -0.90 -2.43 0.50
C SER A 79 -2.22 -2.25 1.24
N LEU A 80 -2.31 -1.20 2.06
CA LEU A 80 -3.55 -0.77 2.69
C LEU A 80 -3.47 0.73 2.98
N ASP A 81 -4.48 1.48 2.55
CA ASP A 81 -4.56 2.92 2.80
C ASP A 81 -5.28 3.20 4.12
N PHE A 82 -4.55 3.78 5.08
CA PHE A 82 -5.08 4.22 6.37
C PHE A 82 -5.39 5.73 6.44
N SER A 83 -5.25 6.47 5.32
CA SER A 83 -5.32 7.94 5.27
C SER A 83 -6.67 8.51 5.68
N GLN A 84 -7.75 7.74 5.49
CA GLN A 84 -9.11 8.15 5.86
C GLN A 84 -9.56 7.61 7.23
N ASN A 85 -8.64 7.03 8.02
CA ASN A 85 -8.97 6.41 9.31
C ASN A 85 -8.20 7.08 10.46
N PRO A 86 -8.39 8.39 10.72
CA PRO A 86 -7.61 9.14 11.71
C PRO A 86 -7.83 8.67 13.16
N GLY A 87 -8.92 7.93 13.41
CA GLY A 87 -9.25 7.35 14.72
C GLY A 87 -8.47 6.10 15.09
N ILE A 88 -7.71 5.50 14.16
CA ILE A 88 -7.02 4.23 14.42
C ILE A 88 -5.94 4.43 15.49
N TYR A 89 -6.03 3.62 16.54
CA TYR A 89 -5.03 3.53 17.60
C TYR A 89 -4.34 2.17 17.65
N ARG A 90 -4.85 1.16 16.92
CA ARG A 90 -4.35 -0.23 16.96
C ARG A 90 -4.42 -0.91 15.60
N ILE A 91 -3.27 -1.35 15.10
CA ILE A 91 -3.13 -2.14 13.88
C ILE A 91 -2.37 -3.43 14.20
N TYR A 92 -3.00 -4.56 13.95
CA TYR A 92 -2.33 -5.87 13.88
C TYR A 92 -2.40 -6.34 12.43
N ALA A 93 -1.25 -6.46 11.76
CA ALA A 93 -1.17 -6.87 10.36
C ALA A 93 0.04 -7.79 10.11
N ARG A 94 0.22 -8.75 11.03
CA ARG A 94 1.29 -9.75 10.93
C ARG A 94 1.12 -10.61 9.69
N ASN A 95 2.22 -11.18 9.19
CA ASN A 95 2.19 -12.19 8.13
C ASN A 95 1.31 -11.77 6.94
N ASN A 96 1.70 -10.65 6.33
CA ASN A 96 1.15 -10.10 5.10
C ASN A 96 2.32 -9.84 4.13
N LEU A 97 2.05 -9.18 3.00
CA LEU A 97 3.00 -8.97 1.90
C LEU A 97 3.23 -7.47 1.64
N PHE A 98 3.14 -6.63 2.67
CA PHE A 98 3.32 -5.18 2.49
C PHE A 98 4.71 -4.87 1.98
N GLU A 99 4.82 -4.21 0.83
CA GLU A 99 6.10 -3.68 0.34
C GLU A 99 6.46 -2.35 1.01
N THR A 100 5.42 -1.54 1.23
CA THR A 100 5.50 -0.27 1.94
C THR A 100 4.28 -0.10 2.85
N LEU A 101 4.41 0.68 3.91
CA LEU A 101 3.29 1.05 4.76
C LEU A 101 3.39 2.50 5.23
N ASP A 102 2.30 3.25 5.12
CA ASP A 102 2.21 4.63 5.60
C ASP A 102 1.09 4.77 6.63
N VAL A 103 1.46 5.19 7.84
CA VAL A 103 0.53 5.49 8.94
C VAL A 103 0.71 6.92 9.46
N SER A 104 1.31 7.81 8.65
CA SER A 104 1.52 9.23 9.00
C SER A 104 0.20 9.99 9.24
N ASN A 105 -0.90 9.51 8.67
CA ASN A 105 -2.25 10.08 8.86
C ASN A 105 -3.00 9.50 10.08
N ASN A 106 -2.35 8.69 10.92
CA ASN A 106 -2.95 8.06 12.10
C ASN A 106 -2.31 8.60 13.40
N PRO A 107 -2.64 9.83 13.82
CA PRO A 107 -2.00 10.52 14.94
C PRO A 107 -2.36 9.93 16.32
N LEU A 108 -3.27 8.95 16.37
CA LEU A 108 -3.65 8.25 17.61
C LEU A 108 -3.02 6.86 17.73
N LEU A 109 -2.21 6.43 16.75
CA LEU A 109 -1.63 5.09 16.72
C LEU A 109 -0.76 4.84 17.96
N ALA A 110 -1.13 3.81 18.73
CA ALA A 110 -0.46 3.39 19.96
C ALA A 110 0.10 1.96 19.87
N THR A 111 -0.44 1.13 18.96
CA THR A 111 0.03 -0.25 18.73
C THR A 111 0.08 -0.54 17.24
N LEU A 112 1.24 -0.98 16.77
CA LEU A 112 1.48 -1.41 15.40
C LEU A 112 2.29 -2.71 15.42
N ASP A 113 1.69 -3.79 14.92
CA ASP A 113 2.33 -5.09 14.83
C ASP A 113 2.44 -5.51 13.36
N LEU A 114 3.67 -5.56 12.87
CA LEU A 114 4.02 -5.88 11.49
C LEU A 114 4.86 -7.15 11.38
N LYS A 115 4.92 -7.95 12.44
CA LYS A 115 5.77 -9.14 12.46
C LYS A 115 5.53 -10.04 11.24
N TRP A 116 6.60 -10.58 10.64
CA TRP A 116 6.55 -11.44 9.45
C TRP A 116 6.01 -10.75 8.19
N ASN A 117 6.29 -9.46 7.99
CA ASN A 117 6.11 -8.81 6.68
C ASN A 117 7.43 -8.82 5.93
N ASP A 118 7.74 -9.96 5.31
CA ASP A 118 9.03 -10.26 4.70
C ASP A 118 9.38 -9.37 3.49
N GLU A 119 8.38 -8.71 2.89
CA GLU A 119 8.52 -7.84 1.72
C GLU A 119 8.63 -6.35 2.09
N LEU A 120 8.52 -5.97 3.37
CA LEU A 120 8.44 -4.57 3.79
C LEU A 120 9.80 -3.89 3.71
N THR A 121 9.94 -2.93 2.80
CA THR A 121 11.18 -2.16 2.58
C THR A 121 11.11 -0.73 3.12
N TYR A 122 9.90 -0.16 3.22
CA TYR A 122 9.69 1.21 3.68
C TYR A 122 8.50 1.32 4.64
N LEU A 123 8.72 2.02 5.75
CA LEU A 123 7.67 2.30 6.74
C LEU A 123 7.66 3.79 7.11
N ASN A 124 6.52 4.45 6.92
CA ASN A 124 6.33 5.84 7.36
C ASN A 124 5.51 5.89 8.67
N LEU A 125 6.17 6.20 9.77
CA LEU A 125 5.58 6.39 11.09
C LEU A 125 5.46 7.87 11.48
N LYS A 126 5.80 8.84 10.62
CA LYS A 126 5.88 10.26 10.99
C LYS A 126 4.49 10.89 11.14
N SER A 127 3.77 10.51 12.20
CA SER A 127 2.41 10.95 12.50
C SER A 127 2.33 12.04 13.58
N GLY A 128 3.48 12.50 14.09
CA GLY A 128 3.57 13.37 15.26
C GLY A 128 3.29 12.64 16.59
N ASN A 129 3.15 11.31 16.58
CA ASN A 129 2.72 10.50 17.73
C ASN A 129 3.71 9.39 18.13
N ASN A 130 4.96 9.38 17.62
CA ASN A 130 5.93 8.31 17.89
C ASN A 130 6.21 8.05 19.37
N THR A 131 6.05 9.05 20.24
CA THR A 131 6.27 8.93 21.70
C THR A 131 5.18 8.13 22.42
N ASN A 132 4.00 7.95 21.82
CA ASN A 132 2.88 7.21 22.38
C ASN A 132 2.78 5.76 21.87
N LEU A 133 3.67 5.35 20.95
CA LEU A 133 3.77 3.96 20.53
C LEU A 133 4.27 3.11 21.70
N ASN A 134 3.53 2.05 22.04
CA ASN A 134 3.90 1.16 23.13
C ASN A 134 5.08 0.27 22.71
N ILE A 135 6.29 0.62 23.14
CA ILE A 135 7.52 -0.16 22.90
C ILE A 135 8.02 -0.89 24.17
N SER A 136 7.15 -1.07 25.17
CA SER A 136 7.56 -1.64 26.47
C SER A 136 7.90 -3.14 26.43
N GLY A 137 7.55 -3.85 25.35
CA GLY A 137 7.74 -5.29 25.25
C GLY A 137 6.76 -6.11 26.10
N VAL A 138 5.78 -5.47 26.75
CA VAL A 138 4.79 -6.13 27.61
C VAL A 138 3.37 -5.75 27.18
N GLY A 139 2.47 -6.75 27.14
CA GLY A 139 1.07 -6.54 26.76
C GLY A 139 0.92 -6.26 25.25
N GLN A 140 0.05 -5.32 24.90
CA GLN A 140 -0.18 -4.90 23.51
C GLN A 140 0.90 -3.90 23.08
N THR A 141 2.07 -4.43 22.73
CA THR A 141 3.23 -3.66 22.29
C THR A 141 3.33 -3.63 20.76
N CYS A 142 3.99 -2.63 20.22
CA CYS A 142 4.46 -2.64 18.85
C CYS A 142 5.44 -3.79 18.61
N ASN A 143 5.45 -4.31 17.38
CA ASN A 143 6.30 -5.44 17.02
C ASN A 143 6.77 -5.32 15.56
N PHE A 144 8.09 -5.29 15.41
CA PHE A 144 8.84 -5.15 14.17
C PHE A 144 9.82 -6.32 13.99
N GLU A 145 9.61 -7.44 14.69
CA GLU A 145 10.38 -8.67 14.50
C GLU A 145 10.14 -9.23 13.11
N GLU A 146 11.15 -9.89 12.53
CA GLU A 146 11.01 -10.62 11.26
C GLU A 146 10.57 -9.68 10.11
N LEU A 147 11.31 -8.59 9.95
CA LEU A 147 11.22 -7.64 8.84
C LEU A 147 12.56 -7.62 8.07
N PRO A 148 12.95 -8.74 7.44
CA PRO A 148 14.33 -9.02 7.00
C PRO A 148 14.91 -8.07 5.95
N ILE A 149 14.08 -7.26 5.28
CA ILE A 149 14.49 -6.34 4.21
C ILE A 149 14.05 -4.89 4.47
N LEU A 150 13.72 -4.51 5.71
CA LEU A 150 13.26 -3.15 6.03
C LEU A 150 14.38 -2.12 5.86
N GLU A 151 14.45 -1.48 4.70
CA GLU A 151 15.58 -0.58 4.39
C GLU A 151 15.46 0.78 5.07
N THR A 152 14.26 1.36 5.09
CA THR A 152 14.05 2.75 5.53
C THR A 152 12.81 2.91 6.40
N VAL A 153 12.97 3.65 7.49
CA VAL A 153 11.85 4.05 8.37
C VAL A 153 11.83 5.57 8.51
N CYS A 154 10.67 6.17 8.23
CA CYS A 154 10.46 7.59 8.50
C CYS A 154 9.87 7.82 9.88
N LEU A 155 10.48 8.72 10.66
CA LEU A 155 10.12 9.01 12.05
C LEU A 155 9.88 10.50 12.29
N ASP A 156 9.22 10.80 13.42
CA ASP A 156 9.10 12.15 13.96
C ASP A 156 10.46 12.69 14.42
N ASP A 157 11.22 11.87 15.15
CA ASP A 157 12.59 12.10 15.61
C ASP A 157 13.41 10.81 15.44
N VAL A 158 14.44 10.88 14.59
CA VAL A 158 15.30 9.73 14.28
C VAL A 158 16.22 9.32 15.44
N ASN A 159 16.37 10.17 16.45
CA ASN A 159 17.18 9.88 17.65
C ASN A 159 16.33 9.30 18.79
N SER A 160 15.04 9.03 18.56
CA SER A 160 14.13 8.52 19.57
C SER A 160 14.42 7.06 19.95
N PRO A 161 14.03 6.60 21.16
CA PRO A 161 14.14 5.19 21.55
C PRO A 161 13.42 4.23 20.61
N LEU A 162 12.42 4.72 19.86
CA LEU A 162 11.69 3.96 18.86
C LEU A 162 12.60 3.48 17.71
N ALA A 163 13.53 4.33 17.24
CA ALA A 163 14.47 3.93 16.19
C ALA A 163 15.33 2.73 16.62
N LEU A 164 15.90 2.81 17.84
CA LEU A 164 16.69 1.73 18.43
C LEU A 164 15.86 0.45 18.63
N PHE A 165 14.60 0.60 19.05
CA PHE A 165 13.69 -0.52 19.25
C PHE A 165 13.39 -1.25 17.93
N ILE A 166 13.07 -0.50 16.86
CA ILE A 166 12.79 -1.07 15.53
C ILE A 166 14.02 -1.80 14.98
N GLU A 167 15.19 -1.16 15.00
CA GLU A 167 16.44 -1.77 14.49
C GLU A 167 16.81 -3.04 15.28
N ALA A 168 16.64 -3.03 16.60
CA ALA A 168 16.90 -4.20 17.44
C ALA A 168 15.96 -5.37 17.15
N GLN A 169 14.68 -5.11 16.84
CA GLN A 169 13.71 -6.16 16.49
C GLN A 169 13.89 -6.69 15.07
N ALA A 170 14.18 -5.82 14.11
CA ALA A 170 14.46 -6.23 12.72
C ALA A 170 15.77 -7.03 12.62
N GLY A 171 16.75 -6.77 13.49
CA GLY A 171 17.98 -7.55 13.58
C GLY A 171 19.02 -7.23 12.50
N HIS A 172 18.85 -6.14 11.77
CA HIS A 172 19.80 -5.63 10.77
C HIS A 172 19.78 -4.09 10.73
N PRO A 173 20.79 -3.44 10.10
CA PRO A 173 20.83 -1.98 10.00
C PRO A 173 19.65 -1.40 9.22
N ILE A 174 19.11 -0.27 9.67
CA ILE A 174 17.99 0.45 9.04
C ILE A 174 18.35 1.92 8.84
N THR A 175 17.94 2.51 7.71
CA THR A 175 18.05 3.95 7.48
C THR A 175 16.86 4.68 8.10
N PHE A 176 17.11 5.47 9.14
CA PHE A 176 16.10 6.35 9.73
C PHE A 176 16.15 7.75 9.11
N THR A 177 15.00 8.32 8.77
CA THR A 177 14.88 9.67 8.19
C THR A 177 13.73 10.47 8.79
N GLU A 178 13.90 11.79 8.89
CA GLU A 178 12.79 12.71 9.18
C GLU A 178 12.18 13.30 7.91
N ASN A 179 12.93 13.24 6.79
CA ASN A 179 12.46 13.58 5.47
C ASN A 179 11.74 12.36 4.92
N CYS A 180 10.45 12.23 5.26
CA CYS A 180 9.62 11.26 4.59
C CYS A 180 9.48 11.77 3.16
N PRO A 181 9.99 11.06 2.14
CA PRO A 181 9.37 11.23 0.85
C PRO A 181 7.87 11.05 1.13
N LEU A 182 7.06 12.06 0.81
CA LEU A 182 5.65 11.79 0.54
C LEU A 182 5.70 10.54 -0.31
N SER A 183 5.09 9.46 0.18
CA SER A 183 4.89 8.28 -0.64
C SER A 183 4.59 8.83 -2.03
N ILE A 184 5.52 8.64 -2.97
CA ILE A 184 5.10 8.73 -4.34
C ILE A 184 3.99 7.70 -4.33
N GLU A 185 2.77 8.11 -4.65
CA GLU A 185 1.76 7.21 -5.14
C GLU A 185 2.36 6.48 -6.35
N ASP A 186 3.20 5.50 -6.05
CA ASP A 186 3.58 4.35 -6.83
C ASP A 186 3.16 3.15 -5.97
N VAL A 187 1.98 3.25 -5.33
CA VAL A 187 1.05 2.14 -5.49
C VAL A 187 0.94 1.98 -7.00
N THR A 188 1.51 0.89 -7.45
CA THR A 188 1.36 0.24 -8.74
C THR A 188 -0.12 -0.04 -9.04
N ASN A 189 -0.95 1.00 -9.06
CA ASN A 189 -2.09 1.04 -9.93
C ASN A 189 -1.52 1.37 -11.31
N ASN A 190 -0.81 0.38 -11.90
CA ASN A 190 -0.26 0.47 -13.25
C ASN A 190 -1.45 0.56 -14.20
N GLN A 191 -2.01 1.76 -14.32
CA GLN A 191 -2.95 2.10 -15.35
C GLN A 191 -2.27 2.07 -16.69
N VAL A 192 -0.94 2.13 -16.79
CA VAL A 192 -0.18 1.99 -18.03
C VAL A 192 0.91 0.92 -17.87
N VAL A 193 1.02 0.01 -18.84
CA VAL A 193 1.99 -1.09 -18.89
C VAL A 193 2.82 -0.96 -20.16
N LEU A 194 4.14 -1.04 -20.03
CA LEU A 194 5.11 -0.91 -21.12
C LEU A 194 5.87 -2.22 -21.33
N TYR A 195 5.83 -2.76 -22.55
CA TYR A 195 6.55 -4.00 -22.87
C TYR A 195 6.91 -4.09 -24.37
N PRO A 196 7.94 -4.87 -24.74
CA PRO A 196 8.92 -5.49 -23.85
C PRO A 196 9.92 -4.46 -23.32
N ASN A 197 10.41 -4.64 -22.10
CA ASN A 197 11.59 -3.96 -21.58
C ASN A 197 12.58 -5.06 -21.13
N PRO A 198 13.72 -5.27 -21.82
CA PRO A 198 14.30 -4.42 -22.87
C PRO A 198 13.58 -4.49 -24.25
N VAL A 199 13.51 -3.34 -24.95
CA VAL A 199 12.88 -3.21 -26.28
C VAL A 199 13.91 -3.26 -27.42
N LYS A 200 13.57 -3.91 -28.54
CA LYS A 200 14.40 -3.92 -29.77
C LYS A 200 13.80 -3.08 -30.91
N LYS A 201 12.52 -3.29 -31.21
CA LYS A 201 11.85 -2.68 -32.37
C LYS A 201 10.57 -1.95 -32.03
N PHE A 202 9.63 -2.59 -31.35
CA PHE A 202 8.36 -1.96 -30.97
C PHE A 202 8.19 -2.00 -29.46
N LEU A 203 7.88 -0.85 -28.87
CA LEU A 203 7.46 -0.72 -27.48
C LEU A 203 5.94 -0.58 -27.46
N SER A 204 5.25 -1.58 -26.90
CA SER A 204 3.82 -1.53 -26.63
C SER A 204 3.56 -0.78 -25.33
N ILE A 205 2.57 0.11 -25.37
CA ILE A 205 2.09 0.90 -24.25
C ILE A 205 0.60 0.65 -24.15
N GLN A 206 0.15 0.05 -23.06
CA GLN A 206 -1.26 -0.30 -22.84
C GLN A 206 -1.76 0.39 -21.60
N SER A 207 -2.97 0.95 -21.65
CA SER A 207 -3.57 1.61 -20.51
C SER A 207 -5.03 1.25 -20.27
N GLN A 208 -5.47 1.36 -19.01
CA GLN A 208 -6.87 1.29 -18.60
C GLN A 208 -7.65 2.58 -18.93
N ASN A 209 -6.97 3.73 -19.05
CA ASN A 209 -7.55 5.01 -19.44
C ASN A 209 -6.91 5.52 -20.75
N PRO A 210 -7.64 6.21 -21.64
CA PRO A 210 -7.06 6.70 -22.89
C PRO A 210 -5.83 7.59 -22.63
N ILE A 211 -4.75 7.34 -23.36
CA ILE A 211 -3.50 8.08 -23.21
C ILE A 211 -3.62 9.40 -23.98
N SER A 212 -3.43 10.53 -23.30
CA SER A 212 -3.47 11.85 -23.94
C SER A 212 -2.11 12.23 -24.55
N GLU A 213 -1.00 11.78 -23.94
CA GLU A 213 0.36 12.17 -24.32
C GLU A 213 1.37 11.06 -24.03
N ILE A 214 2.34 10.86 -24.94
CA ILE A 214 3.55 10.07 -24.71
C ILE A 214 4.77 10.93 -25.06
N GLU A 215 5.74 10.95 -24.17
CA GLU A 215 7.01 11.64 -24.36
C GLU A 215 8.17 10.70 -24.07
N ILE A 216 9.18 10.67 -24.94
CA ILE A 216 10.40 9.88 -24.70
C ILE A 216 11.59 10.83 -24.62
N HIS A 217 12.38 10.67 -23.57
CA HIS A 217 13.61 11.40 -23.31
C HIS A 217 14.81 10.47 -23.20
N THR A 218 16.00 10.97 -23.54
CA THR A 218 17.25 10.37 -23.08
C THR A 218 17.39 10.59 -21.56
N ILE A 219 18.26 9.81 -20.90
CA ILE A 219 18.59 10.04 -19.48
C ILE A 219 19.18 11.43 -19.18
N SER A 220 19.71 12.12 -20.19
CA SER A 220 20.19 13.50 -20.09
C SER A 220 19.08 14.56 -20.25
N GLY A 221 17.81 14.12 -20.35
CA GLY A 221 16.65 15.01 -20.47
C GLY A 221 16.38 15.51 -21.89
N LYS A 222 17.10 15.02 -22.92
CA LYS A 222 16.81 15.42 -24.31
C LYS A 222 15.57 14.69 -24.81
N LYS A 223 14.55 15.45 -25.19
CA LYS A 223 13.33 14.94 -25.82
C LYS A 223 13.65 14.36 -27.19
N VAL A 224 13.25 13.11 -27.42
CA VAL A 224 13.48 12.36 -28.67
C VAL A 224 12.19 11.92 -29.35
N LEU A 225 11.07 11.88 -28.62
CA LEU A 225 9.74 11.62 -29.19
C LEU A 225 8.68 12.39 -28.40
N TYR A 226 7.64 12.84 -29.11
CA TYR A 226 6.44 13.42 -28.54
C TYR A 226 5.23 13.04 -29.38
N LEU A 227 4.18 12.50 -28.74
CA LEU A 227 2.95 12.04 -29.37
C LEU A 227 1.75 12.49 -28.53
N LYS A 228 0.63 12.78 -29.20
CA LYS A 228 -0.63 13.22 -28.60
C LYS A 228 -1.85 12.55 -29.26
N GLU A 229 -3.01 12.64 -28.61
CA GLU A 229 -4.31 12.13 -29.12
C GLU A 229 -4.31 10.61 -29.35
N LEU A 230 -3.97 9.84 -28.31
CA LEU A 230 -3.78 8.40 -28.39
C LEU A 230 -4.98 7.65 -27.77
N ASP A 231 -5.02 6.34 -27.98
CA ASP A 231 -6.06 5.43 -27.48
C ASP A 231 -5.53 4.61 -26.29
N LEU A 232 -6.31 3.64 -25.82
CA LEU A 232 -5.96 2.71 -24.74
C LEU A 232 -4.72 1.86 -25.04
N THR A 233 -4.39 1.64 -26.31
CA THR A 233 -3.20 0.88 -26.70
C THR A 233 -2.43 1.59 -27.81
N PHE A 234 -1.11 1.60 -27.69
CA PHE A 234 -0.23 2.25 -28.66
C PHE A 234 1.09 1.50 -28.82
N GLN A 235 1.69 1.59 -30.00
CA GLN A 235 3.03 1.05 -30.27
C GLN A 235 3.97 2.14 -30.77
N VAL A 236 5.11 2.28 -30.09
CA VAL A 236 6.20 3.15 -30.52
C VAL A 236 7.23 2.33 -31.30
N ASP A 237 7.55 2.74 -32.53
CA ASP A 237 8.68 2.20 -33.29
C ASP A 237 10.00 2.75 -32.74
N MET A 238 10.71 1.90 -32.00
CA MET A 238 12.00 2.18 -31.38
C MET A 238 13.18 1.84 -32.29
N SER A 239 12.98 1.36 -33.52
CA SER A 239 14.06 0.91 -34.42
C SER A 239 15.10 1.97 -34.74
N LYS A 240 14.69 3.25 -34.75
CA LYS A 240 15.54 4.41 -35.03
C LYS A 240 16.26 4.97 -33.80
N PHE A 241 15.98 4.45 -32.61
CA PHE A 241 16.59 4.89 -31.36
C PHE A 241 17.89 4.12 -31.15
N SER A 242 18.96 4.84 -30.79
CA SER A 242 20.24 4.22 -30.42
C SER A 242 20.08 3.36 -29.17
N THR A 243 20.86 2.29 -29.07
CA THR A 243 20.96 1.47 -27.86
C THR A 243 21.25 2.32 -26.63
N GLY A 244 20.54 2.10 -25.53
CA GLY A 244 20.68 2.88 -24.31
C GLY A 244 19.41 2.98 -23.47
N LEU A 245 19.51 3.74 -22.38
CA LEU A 245 18.39 3.99 -21.46
C LEU A 245 17.56 5.20 -21.92
N TYR A 246 16.25 5.06 -21.81
CA TYR A 246 15.28 6.11 -22.10
C TYR A 246 14.25 6.23 -20.97
N LEU A 247 13.73 7.44 -20.79
CA LEU A 247 12.60 7.73 -19.92
C LEU A 247 11.37 7.94 -20.80
N VAL A 248 10.30 7.19 -20.55
CA VAL A 248 9.02 7.28 -21.25
C VAL A 248 7.99 7.83 -20.28
N THR A 249 7.53 9.06 -20.52
CA THR A 249 6.47 9.68 -19.74
C THR A 249 5.15 9.53 -20.48
N THR A 250 4.11 9.09 -19.77
CA THR A 250 2.75 8.93 -20.30
C THR A 250 1.79 9.76 -19.48
N LYS A 251 0.84 10.42 -20.14
CA LYS A 251 -0.29 11.09 -19.47
C LYS A 251 -1.59 10.50 -19.96
N THR A 252 -2.54 10.27 -19.07
CA THR A 252 -3.88 9.81 -19.41
C THR A 252 -4.87 10.96 -19.44
N THR A 253 -5.98 10.77 -20.15
CA THR A 253 -7.13 11.68 -20.17
C THR A 253 -7.80 11.83 -18.80
N ALA A 254 -7.59 10.88 -17.88
CA ALA A 254 -8.02 10.97 -16.48
C ALA A 254 -7.11 11.90 -15.64
N GLY A 255 -6.03 12.44 -16.22
CA GLY A 255 -5.11 13.39 -15.58
C GLY A 255 -3.91 12.75 -14.90
N SER A 256 -3.78 11.41 -14.92
CA SER A 256 -2.61 10.72 -14.35
C SER A 256 -1.38 10.86 -15.26
N SER A 257 -0.20 11.00 -14.68
CA SER A 257 1.08 11.14 -15.38
C SER A 257 2.13 10.23 -14.74
N GLN A 258 2.70 9.30 -15.51
CA GLN A 258 3.69 8.31 -15.02
C GLN A 258 4.93 8.27 -15.92
N THR A 259 6.11 8.03 -15.35
CA THR A 259 7.38 7.94 -16.10
C THR A 259 8.07 6.60 -15.89
N TYR A 260 8.37 5.91 -16.98
CA TYR A 260 8.99 4.60 -16.99
C TYR A 260 10.42 4.66 -17.51
N LYS A 261 11.31 3.86 -16.93
CA LYS A 261 12.66 3.65 -17.44
C LYS A 261 12.71 2.40 -18.31
N ILE A 262 13.09 2.55 -19.57
CA ILE A 262 13.23 1.43 -20.51
C ILE A 262 14.67 1.30 -21.03
N LEU A 263 15.06 0.06 -21.33
CA LEU A 263 16.32 -0.25 -22.01
C LEU A 263 16.05 -0.58 -23.48
N LYS A 264 16.64 0.20 -24.39
CA LYS A 264 16.69 -0.11 -25.82
C LYS A 264 17.94 -0.92 -26.12
N LEU A 265 17.77 -2.12 -26.67
CA LEU A 265 18.86 -2.97 -27.20
C LEU A 265 19.10 -2.70 -28.68
#